data_AF-A0A974NYN7-F1
#
_entry.id   AF-A0A974NYN7-F1
#
_cell.length_a   1.000
_cell.length_b   1.000
_cell.length_c   1.000
_cell.angle_alpha   90.00
_cell.angle_beta   90.00
_cell.angle_gamma   90.00
#
_symmetry.space_group_name_H-M   'P 1'
#
loop_
_entity.id
_entity.type
_entity.pdbx_description
1 polymer ?
#
loop_
_entity_poly.entity_id
_entity_poly.type
_entity_poly.pdbx_seq_one_letter_code
_entity_poly.pdbx_strand_id
1 'polypeptide(L)'
;MHRVHHFRTSMLAYNACFDDPHVREGDILVVAPERVVGIASDDPIAITTAHGELKPIPALTREGLLAELAHDAGQISHAVKEALRFQFDVAPHFLNFAGPTHTLFASETIVVLTFDDLLVTSDAIDHRITALQQRLDTAEPGSSMALFTQHAIVRLRAAREKLASYALGRG
;
A
#
# COMPACT_ATOMS: atom_id res chain seq x y z
N MET A 1 -12.62 -16.07 -0.73
CA MET A 1 -11.69 -17.02 -0.08
C MET A 1 -11.15 -17.90 -1.18
N HIS A 2 -9.84 -17.92 -1.41
CA HIS A 2 -9.19 -18.72 -2.46
C HIS A 2 -8.47 -19.92 -1.84
N ARG A 3 -8.35 -21.02 -2.58
CA ARG A 3 -7.52 -22.17 -2.22
C ARG A 3 -6.31 -22.25 -3.14
N VAL A 4 -5.23 -22.84 -2.64
CA VAL A 4 -4.02 -23.11 -3.42
C VAL A 4 -3.95 -24.60 -3.70
N HIS A 5 -3.92 -24.96 -4.98
CA HIS A 5 -3.87 -26.34 -5.45
C HIS A 5 -2.53 -26.59 -6.14
N HIS A 6 -1.87 -27.68 -5.76
CA HIS A 6 -0.57 -28.05 -6.30
C HIS A 6 -0.70 -29.20 -7.28
N PHE A 7 -0.15 -29.01 -8.48
CA PHE A 7 -0.17 -30.01 -9.55
C PHE A 7 1.25 -30.34 -10.00
N ARG A 8 1.39 -31.55 -10.55
CA ARG A 8 2.67 -32.01 -11.10
C ARG A 8 2.95 -31.44 -12.49
N THR A 9 1.91 -31.20 -13.29
CA THR A 9 2.00 -30.65 -14.65
C THR A 9 0.87 -29.63 -14.90
N SER A 10 1.08 -28.68 -15.81
CA SER A 10 0.06 -27.69 -16.19
C SER A 10 -1.14 -28.31 -16.89
N MET A 11 -0.94 -29.39 -17.65
CA MET A 11 -2.04 -30.18 -18.21
C MET A 11 -2.99 -30.72 -17.13
N LEU A 12 -2.45 -31.23 -16.01
CA LEU A 12 -3.30 -31.71 -14.90
C LEU A 12 -4.01 -30.55 -14.21
N ALA A 13 -3.36 -29.40 -14.06
CA ALA A 13 -3.98 -28.21 -13.50
C ALA A 13 -5.12 -27.69 -14.38
N TYR A 14 -4.91 -27.69 -15.71
CA TYR A 14 -5.92 -27.32 -16.70
C TYR A 14 -7.14 -28.25 -16.62
N ASN A 15 -6.94 -29.56 -16.71
CA ASN A 15 -8.03 -30.53 -16.65
C ASN A 15 -8.80 -30.47 -15.32
N ALA A 16 -8.10 -30.25 -14.20
CA ALA A 16 -8.73 -30.15 -12.88
C ALA A 16 -9.75 -29.01 -12.78
N CYS A 17 -9.64 -27.95 -13.60
CA CYS A 17 -10.64 -26.88 -13.63
C CYS A 17 -12.00 -27.34 -14.16
N PHE A 18 -12.05 -28.47 -14.89
CA PHE A 18 -13.26 -29.04 -15.46
C PHE A 18 -13.69 -30.33 -14.75
N ASP A 19 -12.72 -31.14 -14.35
CA ASP A 19 -12.95 -32.50 -13.86
C ASP A 19 -12.97 -32.61 -12.32
N ASP A 20 -12.38 -31.65 -11.59
CA ASP A 20 -12.26 -31.69 -10.14
C ASP A 20 -13.25 -30.73 -9.45
N PRO A 21 -14.28 -31.23 -8.73
CA PRO A 21 -15.25 -30.37 -8.04
C PRO A 21 -14.67 -29.58 -6.85
N HIS A 22 -13.41 -29.85 -6.46
CA HIS A 22 -12.72 -29.12 -5.41
C HIS A 22 -11.94 -27.90 -5.91
N VAL A 23 -11.68 -27.81 -7.22
CA VAL A 23 -11.10 -26.63 -7.87
C VAL A 23 -12.24 -25.70 -8.27
N ARG A 24 -12.24 -24.50 -7.72
CA ARG A 24 -13.28 -23.49 -8.00
C ARG A 24 -12.68 -22.31 -8.74
N GLU A 25 -13.51 -21.61 -9.48
CA GLU A 25 -13.12 -20.36 -10.13
C GLU A 25 -12.50 -19.38 -9.13
N GLY A 26 -11.34 -18.82 -9.50
CA GLY A 26 -10.56 -17.93 -8.66
C GLY A 26 -9.62 -18.61 -7.67
N ASP A 27 -9.59 -19.95 -7.61
CA ASP A 27 -8.54 -20.68 -6.90
C ASP A 27 -7.19 -20.55 -7.62
N ILE A 28 -6.10 -20.75 -6.88
CA ILE A 28 -4.74 -20.64 -7.39
C ILE A 28 -4.22 -22.01 -7.77
N LEU A 29 -3.68 -22.11 -8.98
CA LEU A 29 -3.05 -23.31 -9.52
C LEU A 29 -1.54 -23.14 -9.46
N VAL A 30 -0.82 -24.04 -8.79
CA VAL A 30 0.64 -24.01 -8.67
C VAL A 30 1.24 -25.27 -9.29
N VAL A 31 2.06 -25.09 -10.32
CA VAL A 31 2.79 -26.16 -11.01
C VAL A 31 4.29 -25.91 -10.85
N ALA A 32 4.83 -26.31 -9.71
CA ALA A 32 6.21 -25.99 -9.35
C ALA A 32 7.28 -26.52 -10.33
N PRO A 33 7.18 -27.76 -10.87
CA PRO A 33 8.17 -28.26 -11.82
C PRO A 33 8.25 -27.45 -13.12
N GLU A 34 7.15 -26.82 -13.52
CA GLU A 34 7.04 -26.02 -14.74
C GLU A 34 7.16 -24.51 -14.47
N ARG A 35 7.35 -24.12 -13.20
CA ARG A 35 7.40 -22.72 -12.73
C ARG A 35 6.15 -21.92 -13.14
N VAL A 36 4.98 -22.59 -13.18
CA VAL A 36 3.71 -21.97 -13.57
C VAL A 36 2.86 -21.69 -12.33
N VAL A 37 2.33 -20.47 -12.24
CA VAL A 37 1.21 -20.14 -11.35
C VAL A 37 0.10 -19.53 -12.17
N GLY A 38 -1.13 -19.99 -11.93
CA GLY A 38 -2.31 -19.53 -12.62
C GLY A 38 -3.52 -19.39 -11.73
N ILE A 39 -4.62 -18.94 -12.33
CA ILE A 39 -5.93 -18.81 -11.70
C ILE A 39 -6.91 -19.74 -12.40
N ALA A 40 -7.65 -20.51 -11.61
CA ALA A 40 -8.68 -21.40 -12.10
C ALA A 40 -9.86 -20.61 -12.66
N SER A 41 -10.32 -21.00 -13.85
CA SER A 41 -11.50 -20.48 -14.54
C SER A 41 -11.98 -21.50 -15.58
N ASP A 42 -13.00 -21.14 -16.34
CA ASP A 42 -13.43 -21.87 -17.54
C ASP A 42 -12.37 -21.87 -18.66
N ASP A 43 -11.41 -20.96 -18.59
CA ASP A 43 -10.22 -20.87 -19.44
C ASP A 43 -9.00 -20.44 -18.59
N PRO A 44 -8.40 -21.38 -17.82
CA PRO A 44 -7.44 -21.09 -16.76
C PRO A 44 -6.27 -20.23 -17.22
N ILE A 45 -6.00 -19.13 -16.51
CA ILE A 45 -5.02 -18.14 -16.94
C ILE A 45 -3.66 -18.31 -16.24
N ALA A 46 -2.58 -18.07 -16.96
CA ALA A 46 -1.23 -18.00 -16.41
C ALA A 46 -0.90 -16.58 -15.93
N ILE A 47 -0.38 -16.47 -14.71
CA ILE A 47 0.15 -15.22 -14.13
C ILE A 47 1.68 -15.12 -14.32
N THR A 48 2.34 -16.27 -14.44
CA THR A 48 3.77 -16.39 -14.72
C THR A 48 4.07 -16.29 -16.21
N THR A 49 5.32 -15.96 -16.54
CA THR A 49 5.84 -15.93 -17.91
C THR A 49 5.86 -17.33 -18.53
N ALA A 50 6.25 -18.33 -17.73
CA ALA A 50 5.97 -19.73 -18.04
C ALA A 50 4.46 -19.96 -17.88
N HIS A 51 3.81 -20.49 -18.90
CA HIS A 51 2.36 -20.66 -18.95
C HIS A 51 1.94 -22.12 -19.11
N GLY A 52 2.80 -22.96 -19.71
CA GLY A 52 2.47 -24.37 -19.94
C GLY A 52 1.18 -24.48 -20.76
N GLU A 53 0.24 -25.28 -20.27
CA GLU A 53 -1.10 -25.43 -20.86
C GLU A 53 -2.12 -24.38 -20.37
N LEU A 54 -1.75 -23.48 -19.46
CA LEU A 54 -2.62 -22.38 -19.04
C LEU A 54 -2.57 -21.24 -20.05
N LYS A 55 -3.68 -20.51 -20.18
CA LYS A 55 -3.82 -19.42 -21.14
C LYS A 55 -2.89 -18.25 -20.80
N PRO A 56 -1.98 -17.84 -21.71
CA PRO A 56 -1.22 -16.62 -21.53
C PRO A 56 -2.11 -15.40 -21.79
N ILE A 57 -1.95 -14.37 -20.96
CA ILE A 57 -2.66 -13.09 -21.13
C ILE A 57 -1.73 -12.09 -21.83
N PRO A 58 -2.21 -11.37 -22.86
CA PRO A 58 -1.41 -10.36 -23.53
C PRO A 58 -1.05 -9.22 -22.58
N ALA A 59 0.04 -8.51 -22.89
CA ALA A 59 0.46 -7.36 -22.10
C ALA A 59 -0.56 -6.21 -22.21
N LEU A 60 -1.36 -6.04 -21.16
CA LEU A 60 -2.39 -5.02 -21.04
C LEU A 60 -2.13 -4.10 -19.85
N THR A 61 -2.80 -2.94 -19.84
CA THR A 61 -2.81 -2.07 -18.66
C THR A 61 -3.59 -2.73 -17.52
N ARG A 62 -3.42 -2.22 -16.29
CA ARG A 62 -4.18 -2.71 -15.13
C ARG A 62 -5.69 -2.64 -15.37
N GLU A 63 -6.19 -1.53 -15.92
CA GLU A 63 -7.62 -1.42 -16.24
C GLU A 63 -8.04 -2.38 -17.35
N GLY A 64 -7.19 -2.58 -18.37
CA GLY A 64 -7.44 -3.53 -19.44
C GLY A 64 -7.57 -4.96 -18.94
N LEU A 65 -6.67 -5.37 -18.04
CA LEU A 65 -6.73 -6.70 -17.41
C LEU A 65 -8.02 -6.89 -16.60
N LEU A 66 -8.45 -5.89 -15.84
CA LEU A 66 -9.68 -5.95 -15.05
C LEU A 66 -10.95 -5.89 -15.90
N ALA A 67 -10.86 -5.38 -17.13
CA ALA A 67 -11.97 -5.37 -18.08
C ALA A 67 -12.09 -6.67 -18.88
N GLU A 68 -10.97 -7.34 -19.15
CA GLU A 68 -10.92 -8.57 -19.95
C GLU A 68 -11.08 -9.84 -19.10
N LEU A 69 -10.54 -9.84 -17.87
CA LEU A 69 -10.57 -11.02 -17.01
C LEU A 69 -11.82 -11.03 -16.14
N ALA A 70 -12.38 -12.22 -15.94
CA ALA A 70 -13.46 -12.44 -14.97
C ALA A 70 -12.99 -12.27 -13.51
N HIS A 71 -11.67 -12.24 -13.28
CA HIS A 71 -11.06 -12.19 -11.97
C HIS A 71 -10.87 -10.76 -11.46
N ASP A 72 -11.22 -10.54 -10.20
CA ASP A 72 -10.99 -9.26 -9.55
C ASP A 72 -9.50 -9.01 -9.22
N ALA A 73 -9.20 -7.75 -8.86
CA ALA A 73 -7.84 -7.36 -8.51
C ALA A 73 -7.25 -8.12 -7.31
N GLY A 74 -8.11 -8.59 -6.40
CA GLY A 74 -7.71 -9.36 -5.22
C GLY A 74 -7.27 -10.78 -5.61
N GLN A 75 -8.05 -11.46 -6.44
CA GLN A 75 -7.74 -12.78 -6.99
C GLN A 75 -6.43 -12.76 -7.77
N ILE A 76 -6.26 -11.78 -8.66
CA ILE A 76 -5.01 -11.59 -9.42
C ILE A 76 -3.84 -11.32 -8.45
N SER A 77 -4.03 -10.47 -7.44
CA SER A 77 -2.99 -10.18 -6.44
C SER A 77 -2.59 -11.42 -5.64
N HIS A 78 -3.52 -12.29 -5.27
CA HIS A 78 -3.23 -13.51 -4.54
C HIS A 78 -2.38 -14.49 -5.37
N ALA A 79 -2.70 -14.67 -6.64
CA ALA A 79 -1.92 -15.51 -7.54
C ALA A 79 -0.52 -14.92 -7.81
N VAL A 80 -0.40 -13.60 -7.99
CA VAL A 80 0.90 -12.91 -8.10
C VAL A 80 1.74 -13.13 -6.84
N LYS A 81 1.14 -13.02 -5.64
CA LYS A 81 1.84 -13.26 -4.37
C LYS A 81 2.36 -14.69 -4.26
N GLU A 82 1.57 -15.68 -4.66
CA GLU A 82 2.03 -17.07 -4.68
C GLU A 82 3.17 -17.28 -5.69
N ALA A 83 3.08 -16.73 -6.90
CA ALA A 83 4.18 -16.77 -7.86
C ALA A 83 5.48 -16.16 -7.31
N LEU A 84 5.39 -14.99 -6.65
CA LEU A 84 6.54 -14.34 -6.02
C LEU A 84 7.08 -15.14 -4.83
N ARG A 85 6.22 -15.78 -4.02
CA ARG A 85 6.61 -16.65 -2.91
C ARG A 85 7.46 -17.83 -3.38
N PHE A 86 7.13 -18.40 -4.53
CA PHE A 86 7.90 -19.48 -5.17
C PHE A 86 9.08 -18.99 -6.02
N GLN A 87 9.31 -17.67 -6.10
CA GLN A 87 10.35 -17.05 -6.93
C GLN A 87 10.22 -17.42 -8.42
N PHE A 88 8.98 -17.51 -8.89
CA PHE A 88 8.67 -17.70 -10.31
C PHE A 88 8.53 -16.35 -11.00
N ASP A 89 8.87 -16.33 -12.28
CA ASP A 89 8.91 -15.11 -13.08
C ASP A 89 7.49 -14.68 -13.44
N VAL A 90 6.93 -13.73 -12.69
CA VAL A 90 5.60 -13.14 -12.96
C VAL A 90 5.63 -12.36 -14.26
N ALA A 91 4.60 -12.51 -15.10
CA ALA A 91 4.52 -11.74 -16.34
C ALA A 91 4.41 -10.23 -16.02
N PRO A 92 5.15 -9.34 -16.70
CA PRO A 92 5.32 -7.95 -16.25
C PRO A 92 4.02 -7.15 -16.05
N HIS A 93 2.99 -7.41 -16.86
CA HIS A 93 1.70 -6.73 -16.78
C HIS A 93 0.91 -7.09 -15.51
N PHE A 94 1.23 -8.22 -14.84
CA PHE A 94 0.66 -8.58 -13.56
C PHE A 94 1.41 -8.02 -12.34
N LEU A 95 2.63 -7.49 -12.51
CA LEU A 95 3.43 -6.97 -11.39
C LEU A 95 2.75 -5.80 -10.68
N ASN A 96 1.92 -5.02 -11.38
CA ASN A 96 1.14 -3.96 -10.76
C ASN A 96 0.14 -4.49 -9.70
N PHE A 97 -0.21 -5.79 -9.73
CA PHE A 97 -1.06 -6.44 -8.73
C PHE A 97 -0.28 -6.98 -7.52
N ALA A 98 1.06 -6.93 -7.55
CA ALA A 98 1.92 -7.26 -6.41
C ALA A 98 1.85 -6.23 -5.26
N GLY A 99 0.91 -5.28 -5.32
CA GLY A 99 0.74 -4.20 -4.34
C GLY A 99 0.74 -4.69 -2.89
N PRO A 100 1.09 -3.79 -1.94
CA PRO A 100 1.44 -4.16 -0.58
C PRO A 100 0.33 -4.99 0.07
N THR A 101 0.73 -6.13 0.64
CA THR A 101 -0.13 -7.09 1.34
C THR A 101 -0.83 -6.51 2.56
N HIS A 102 -0.40 -5.34 3.03
CA HIS A 102 -1.05 -4.60 4.08
C HIS A 102 -1.93 -3.50 3.50
N THR A 103 -3.24 -3.60 3.75
CA THR A 103 -4.04 -2.41 4.00
C THR A 103 -3.36 -1.68 5.15
N LEU A 104 -2.60 -0.63 4.87
CA LEU A 104 -2.07 0.23 5.92
C LEU A 104 -3.26 0.85 6.62
N PHE A 105 -3.53 0.44 7.85
CA PHE A 105 -4.51 1.14 8.66
C PHE A 105 -3.93 2.52 9.00
N ALA A 106 -4.76 3.55 9.10
CA ALA A 106 -4.30 4.89 9.48
C ALA A 106 -3.54 4.91 10.83
N SER A 107 -3.74 3.88 11.66
CA SER A 107 -3.01 3.62 12.91
C SER A 107 -1.59 3.07 12.73
N GLU A 108 -1.26 2.56 11.55
CA GLU A 108 0.06 2.00 11.18
C GLU A 108 0.90 3.00 10.38
N THR A 109 0.30 4.12 9.96
CA THR A 109 1.03 5.25 9.36
C THR A 109 1.73 6.03 10.47
N ILE A 110 2.90 5.57 10.88
CA ILE A 110 3.82 6.43 11.62
C ILE A 110 4.30 7.48 10.61
N VAL A 111 3.77 8.70 10.72
CA VAL A 111 4.41 9.87 10.13
C VAL A 111 5.72 10.05 10.90
N VAL A 112 6.80 9.47 10.38
CA VAL A 112 8.15 9.67 10.92
C VAL A 112 8.55 11.09 10.53
N LEU A 113 8.27 12.06 11.40
CA LEU A 113 8.94 13.35 11.33
C LEU A 113 10.43 13.08 11.57
N THR A 114 11.25 13.41 10.59
CA THR A 114 12.70 13.32 10.76
C THR A 114 13.15 14.37 11.78
N PHE A 115 14.35 14.19 12.33
CA PHE A 115 14.93 15.20 13.21
C PHE A 115 15.02 16.58 12.52
N ASP A 116 15.31 16.60 11.21
CA ASP A 116 15.35 17.83 10.41
C ASP A 116 13.96 18.46 10.28
N ASP A 117 12.90 17.68 10.07
CA ASP A 117 11.52 18.17 10.05
C ASP A 117 11.12 18.80 11.39
N LEU A 118 11.55 18.20 12.50
CA LEU A 118 11.31 18.73 13.85
C LEU A 118 12.05 20.05 14.06
N LEU A 119 13.30 20.15 13.61
CA LEU A 119 14.12 21.35 13.74
C LEU A 119 13.54 22.51 12.92
N VAL A 120 13.23 22.26 11.64
CA VAL A 120 12.62 23.26 10.75
C VAL A 120 11.28 23.75 11.30
N THR A 121 10.46 22.83 11.84
CA THR A 121 9.17 23.19 12.43
C THR A 121 9.35 24.02 13.71
N SER A 122 10.34 23.70 14.54
CA SER A 122 10.65 24.48 15.75
C SER A 122 11.09 25.91 15.39
N ASP A 123 11.98 26.05 14.42
CA ASP A 123 12.45 27.38 13.97
C ASP A 123 11.31 28.21 13.37
N ALA A 124 10.41 27.59 12.60
CA ALA A 124 9.24 28.26 12.07
C ALA A 124 8.29 28.74 13.17
N ILE A 125 8.10 27.96 14.24
CA ILE A 125 7.29 28.35 15.40
C ILE A 125 7.93 29.53 16.13
N ASP A 126 9.24 29.50 16.36
CA ASP A 126 9.98 30.58 17.02
C ASP A 126 9.94 31.88 16.23
N HIS A 127 10.12 31.79 14.91
CA HIS A 127 9.96 32.93 14.02
C HIS A 127 8.55 33.52 14.12
N ARG A 128 7.51 32.66 14.14
CA ARG A 128 6.13 33.12 14.23
C ARG A 128 5.81 33.73 15.59
N ILE A 129 6.32 33.17 16.69
CA ILE A 129 6.18 33.74 18.03
C ILE A 129 6.80 35.14 18.06
N THR A 130 8.01 35.29 17.53
CA THR A 130 8.72 36.59 17.47
C THR A 130 7.91 37.63 16.70
N ALA A 131 7.39 37.25 15.52
CA ALA A 131 6.55 38.14 14.72
C ALA A 131 5.23 38.52 15.43
N LEU A 132 4.62 37.60 16.19
CA LEU A 132 3.41 37.89 16.96
C LEU A 132 3.71 38.76 18.19
N GLN A 133 4.87 38.59 18.83
CA GLN A 133 5.30 39.46 19.93
C GLN A 133 5.49 40.89 19.45
N GLN A 134 6.19 41.10 18.33
CA GLN A 134 6.34 42.41 17.72
C GLN A 134 4.99 43.07 17.42
N ARG A 135 4.02 42.29 16.92
CA ARG A 135 2.66 42.79 16.67
C ARG A 135 1.92 43.12 17.97
N LEU A 136 2.11 42.33 19.02
CA LEU A 136 1.52 42.57 20.33
C LEU A 136 2.08 43.85 20.98
N ASP A 137 3.38 44.10 20.83
CA ASP A 137 4.05 45.30 21.37
C ASP A 137 3.51 46.59 20.74
N THR A 138 3.02 46.51 19.50
CA THR A 138 2.39 47.63 18.78
C THR A 138 0.87 47.72 18.95
N ALA A 139 0.24 46.73 19.60
CA ALA A 139 -1.20 46.66 19.73
C ALA A 139 -1.70 47.49 20.93
N GLU A 140 -2.90 48.05 20.80
CA GLU A 140 -3.53 48.78 21.90
C GLU A 140 -3.86 47.81 23.07
N PRO A 141 -3.46 48.14 24.32
CA PRO A 141 -3.67 47.28 25.47
C PRO A 141 -5.15 46.96 25.69
N GLY A 142 -5.47 45.67 25.87
CA GLY A 142 -6.85 45.21 26.12
C GLY A 142 -7.74 45.13 24.88
N SER A 143 -7.23 45.50 23.70
CA SER A 143 -7.95 45.28 22.43
C SER A 143 -8.15 43.79 22.16
N SER A 144 -9.23 43.43 21.44
CA SER A 144 -9.47 42.04 21.02
C SER A 144 -8.28 41.47 20.23
N MET A 145 -7.65 42.29 19.40
CA MET A 145 -6.45 41.91 18.64
C MET A 145 -5.27 41.56 19.57
N ALA A 146 -5.03 42.36 20.61
CA ALA A 146 -3.99 42.08 21.59
C ALA A 146 -4.27 40.76 22.34
N LEU A 147 -5.52 40.53 22.77
CA LEU A 147 -5.93 39.30 23.44
C LEU A 147 -5.79 38.06 22.55
N PHE A 148 -6.23 38.14 21.28
CA PHE A 148 -6.08 37.04 20.32
C PHE A 148 -4.60 36.74 20.03
N THR A 149 -3.78 37.78 19.87
CA THR A 149 -2.34 37.64 19.61
C THR A 149 -1.64 37.01 20.82
N GLN A 150 -1.97 37.44 22.03
CA GLN A 150 -1.44 36.86 23.26
C GLN A 150 -1.83 35.39 23.41
N HIS A 151 -3.08 35.04 23.12
CA HIS A 151 -3.54 33.64 23.14
C HIS A 151 -2.82 32.77 22.10
N ALA A 152 -2.60 33.30 20.89
CA ALA A 152 -1.86 32.62 19.84
C ALA A 152 -0.40 32.36 20.23
N ILE A 153 0.27 33.33 20.86
CA ILE A 153 1.63 33.17 21.38
C ILE A 153 1.70 32.04 22.42
N VAL A 154 0.75 32.00 23.37
CA VAL A 154 0.70 30.95 24.40
C VAL A 154 0.53 29.57 23.76
N ARG A 155 -0.37 29.42 22.79
CA ARG A 155 -0.57 28.14 22.09
C ARG A 155 0.68 27.70 21.33
N LEU A 156 1.36 28.62 20.64
CA LEU A 156 2.57 28.31 19.89
C LEU A 156 3.73 27.90 20.81
N ARG A 157 3.89 28.55 21.97
CA ARG A 157 4.89 28.14 22.98
C ARG A 157 4.61 26.73 23.50
N ALA A 158 3.36 26.42 23.84
CA ALA A 158 2.99 25.07 24.26
C ALA A 158 3.22 24.01 23.17
N ALA A 159 2.99 24.36 21.89
CA ALA A 159 3.29 23.48 20.76
C ALA A 159 4.80 23.24 20.60
N ARG A 160 5.63 24.29 20.75
CA ARG A 160 7.09 24.19 20.74
C ARG A 160 7.62 23.27 21.83
N GLU A 161 7.13 23.41 23.05
CA GLU A 161 7.53 22.56 24.19
C GLU A 161 7.20 21.08 23.94
N LYS A 162 6.02 20.81 23.37
CA LYS A 162 5.64 19.45 22.97
C LYS A 162 6.58 18.90 21.90
N LEU A 163 6.88 19.66 20.85
CA LEU A 163 7.84 19.25 19.81
C LEU A 163 9.23 18.95 20.38
N ALA A 164 9.71 19.76 21.33
CA ALA A 164 10.98 19.52 22.01
C ALA A 164 10.98 18.21 22.83
N SER A 165 9.85 17.85 23.46
CA SER A 165 9.74 16.59 24.20
C SER A 165 9.82 15.35 23.30
N TYR A 166 9.30 15.45 22.08
CA TYR A 166 9.41 14.38 21.07
C TYR A 166 10.84 14.26 20.51
N ALA A 167 11.53 15.38 20.28
CA ALA A 167 12.91 15.38 19.81
C ALA A 167 13.92 14.77 20.83
N LEU A 168 13.60 14.83 22.13
CA LEU A 168 14.44 14.28 23.21
C LEU A 168 14.11 12.83 23.59
N GLY A 169 13.21 12.16 22.85
CA GLY A 169 12.84 10.75 23.10
C GLY A 169 12.06 10.51 24.40
N ARG A 170 11.30 11.50 24.88
CA ARG A 170 10.43 11.38 26.08
C ARG A 170 8.94 11.42 25.73
N GLY A 171 8.56 10.74 24.65
CA GLY A 171 7.18 10.59 24.18
C GLY A 171 6.69 9.16 24.30
#